data_AF-A0A0F3GRW1-F1
#
_entry.id   AF-A0A0F3GRW1-F1
#
_cell.length_a   1.000
_cell.length_b   1.000
_cell.length_c   1.000
_cell.angle_alpha   90.00
_cell.angle_beta   90.00
_cell.angle_gamma   90.00
#
_symmetry.space_group_name_H-M   'P 1'
#
loop_
_entity.id
_entity.type
_entity.pdbx_description
1 polymer ?
#
loop_
_entity_poly.entity_id
_entity_poly.type
_entity_poly.pdbx_seq_one_letter_code
_entity_poly.pdbx_strand_id
1 'polypeptide(L)'
;MDTLTQAHSDTLTARDLYEVDFYRWVFYNADLLRQGRFAEIDLENIIEELESMARNNKRELLSRLKVLIMHLLKWQYQPKRRSGSWRATIRNQRDEIKYLLVDSPSLKHNIEIVIAKGFIDAKEGFEDETGINANTLPETCPYTFEQLMDRGFRPE
;
A
#
# COMPACT_ATOMS: atom_id res chain seq x y z
N MET A 1 55.60 -20.41 -22.12
CA MET A 1 54.96 -19.67 -21.02
C MET A 1 54.38 -18.43 -21.66
N ASP A 2 53.09 -18.43 -21.97
CA ASP A 2 52.36 -17.21 -22.34
C ASP A 2 50.97 -17.34 -21.74
N THR A 3 50.77 -16.63 -20.64
CA THR A 3 49.54 -16.59 -19.86
C THR A 3 48.58 -15.65 -20.56
N LEU A 4 47.59 -16.21 -21.26
CA LEU A 4 46.42 -15.45 -21.72
C LEU A 4 45.55 -15.13 -20.50
N THR A 5 45.74 -13.94 -19.95
CA THR A 5 44.84 -13.35 -18.97
C THR A 5 43.56 -12.93 -19.69
N GLN A 6 42.55 -13.80 -19.64
CA GLN A 6 41.20 -13.46 -20.07
C GLN A 6 40.58 -12.54 -19.02
N ALA A 7 40.56 -11.24 -19.30
CA ALA A 7 39.71 -10.30 -18.59
C ALA A 7 38.26 -10.70 -18.88
N HIS A 8 37.63 -11.42 -17.95
CA HIS A 8 36.17 -11.52 -17.92
C HIS A 8 35.65 -10.09 -17.69
N SER A 9 34.86 -9.62 -18.65
CA SER A 9 34.15 -8.35 -18.54
C SER A 9 33.22 -8.41 -17.33
N ASP A 10 33.56 -7.68 -16.26
CA ASP A 10 32.73 -7.44 -15.08
C ASP A 10 31.51 -6.54 -15.40
N THR A 11 30.89 -6.72 -16.57
CA THR A 11 29.67 -6.02 -16.94
C THR A 11 28.50 -6.95 -16.70
N LEU A 12 28.01 -6.98 -15.46
CA LEU A 12 26.71 -7.57 -15.15
C LEU A 12 25.67 -6.99 -16.11
N THR A 13 24.87 -7.86 -16.73
CA THR A 13 23.79 -7.37 -17.58
C THR A 13 22.75 -6.64 -16.75
N ALA A 14 21.90 -5.84 -17.38
CA ALA A 14 20.80 -5.18 -16.67
C ALA A 14 19.95 -6.21 -15.90
N ARG A 15 19.72 -7.39 -16.47
CA ARG A 15 18.95 -8.45 -15.82
C ARG A 15 19.65 -9.04 -14.59
N ASP A 16 20.98 -9.17 -14.60
CA ASP A 16 21.72 -9.69 -13.45
C ASP A 16 21.74 -8.69 -12.28
N LEU A 17 21.79 -7.37 -12.58
CA LEU A 17 21.73 -6.33 -11.56
C LEU A 17 20.41 -6.32 -10.80
N TYR A 18 19.29 -6.70 -11.45
CA TYR A 18 17.97 -6.73 -10.81
C TYR A 18 17.95 -7.64 -9.57
N GLU A 19 18.56 -8.82 -9.66
CA GLU A 19 18.56 -9.83 -8.59
C GLU A 19 19.56 -9.50 -7.46
N VAL A 20 20.70 -8.86 -7.79
CA VAL A 20 21.80 -8.66 -6.83
C VAL A 20 21.87 -7.28 -6.22
N ASP A 21 21.41 -6.24 -6.93
CA ASP A 21 21.44 -4.85 -6.49
C ASP A 21 20.32 -4.05 -7.18
N PHE A 22 19.08 -4.26 -6.71
CA PHE A 22 17.89 -3.59 -7.21
C PHE A 22 18.02 -2.06 -7.24
N TYR A 23 18.65 -1.46 -6.21
CA TYR A 23 18.83 -0.02 -6.16
C TYR A 23 19.67 0.45 -7.35
N ARG A 24 20.83 -0.18 -7.59
CA ARG A 24 21.66 0.14 -8.75
C ARG A 24 20.98 -0.17 -10.07
N TRP A 25 20.20 -1.25 -10.15
CA TRP A 25 19.40 -1.61 -11.32
C TRP A 25 18.42 -0.50 -11.72
N VAL A 26 17.69 0.08 -10.76
CA VAL A 26 16.76 1.18 -11.01
C VAL A 26 17.48 2.39 -11.60
N PHE A 27 18.60 2.81 -11.00
CA PHE A 27 19.35 3.98 -11.49
C PHE A 27 20.00 3.73 -12.85
N TYR A 28 20.51 2.53 -13.10
CA TYR A 28 21.09 2.14 -14.38
C TYR A 28 20.05 2.22 -15.51
N ASN A 29 18.89 1.59 -15.33
CA ASN A 29 17.82 1.63 -16.33
C ASN A 29 17.25 3.04 -16.53
N ALA A 30 17.14 3.84 -15.46
CA ALA A 30 16.72 5.24 -15.57
C ALA A 30 17.72 6.08 -16.38
N ASP A 31 19.02 5.85 -16.25
CA ASP A 31 20.06 6.52 -17.03
C ASP A 31 20.00 6.14 -18.52
N LEU A 32 19.85 4.85 -18.83
CA LEU A 32 19.65 4.38 -20.21
C LEU A 32 18.41 5.01 -20.86
N LEU A 33 17.29 5.09 -20.13
CA LEU A 33 16.07 5.76 -20.59
C LEU A 33 16.31 7.25 -20.88
N ARG A 34 17.02 7.98 -20.02
CA ARG A 34 17.36 9.40 -20.24
C ARG A 34 18.24 9.60 -21.47
N GLN A 35 19.11 8.64 -21.79
CA GLN A 35 19.98 8.65 -22.96
C GLN A 35 19.30 8.18 -24.25
N GLY A 36 18.04 7.70 -24.18
CA GLY A 36 17.32 7.14 -25.32
C GLY A 36 17.83 5.78 -25.78
N ARG A 37 18.59 5.06 -24.94
CA ARG A 37 19.20 3.76 -25.23
C ARG A 37 18.21 2.61 -24.99
N PHE A 38 17.06 2.67 -25.66
CA PHE A 38 15.94 1.75 -25.44
C PHE A 38 16.25 0.28 -25.77
N ALA A 39 17.26 0.00 -26.60
CA ALA A 39 17.65 -1.37 -26.92
C ALA A 39 18.39 -2.08 -25.75
N GLU A 40 18.81 -1.32 -24.74
CA GLU A 40 19.67 -1.80 -23.65
C GLU A 40 18.97 -1.85 -22.29
N ILE A 41 17.73 -1.34 -22.22
CA ILE A 41 16.93 -1.38 -20.99
C ILE A 41 16.40 -2.79 -20.73
N ASP A 42 16.23 -3.10 -19.45
CA ASP A 42 15.58 -4.32 -19.00
C ASP A 42 14.05 -4.18 -19.05
N LEU A 43 13.50 -4.13 -20.27
CA LEU A 43 12.11 -3.77 -20.52
C LEU A 43 11.10 -4.65 -19.75
N GLU A 44 11.35 -5.96 -19.67
CA GLU A 44 10.46 -6.93 -19.03
C GLU A 44 10.34 -6.63 -17.53
N ASN A 45 11.46 -6.48 -16.83
CA ASN A 45 11.47 -6.17 -15.40
C ASN A 45 10.98 -4.74 -15.12
N ILE A 46 11.25 -3.76 -15.99
CA ILE A 46 10.69 -2.41 -15.85
C ILE A 46 9.15 -2.43 -15.90
N ILE A 47 8.56 -3.17 -16.84
CA ILE A 47 7.11 -3.32 -16.94
C ILE A 47 6.55 -3.96 -15.67
N GLU A 48 7.14 -5.08 -15.22
CA GLU A 48 6.68 -5.75 -14.00
C GLU A 48 6.77 -4.85 -12.78
N GLU A 49 7.84 -4.07 -12.62
CA GLU A 49 7.97 -3.12 -11.51
C GLU A 49 6.91 -2.01 -11.55
N LEU A 50 6.62 -1.45 -12.71
CA LEU A 50 5.57 -0.43 -12.85
C LEU A 50 4.18 -1.00 -12.49
N GLU A 51 3.88 -2.21 -12.94
CA GLU A 51 2.62 -2.86 -12.60
C GLU A 51 2.56 -3.27 -11.13
N SER A 52 3.67 -3.76 -10.58
CA SER A 52 3.82 -4.12 -9.17
C SER A 52 3.61 -2.91 -8.26
N MET A 53 4.21 -1.76 -8.59
CA MET A 53 3.98 -0.49 -7.90
C MET A 53 2.49 -0.13 -7.86
N ALA A 54 1.78 -0.23 -9.00
CA ALA A 54 0.35 0.04 -9.05
C ALA A 54 -0.47 -0.93 -8.19
N ARG A 55 -0.14 -2.23 -8.23
CA ARG A 55 -0.77 -3.26 -7.38
C ARG A 55 -0.53 -2.99 -5.89
N ASN A 56 0.69 -2.60 -5.53
CA ASN A 56 1.09 -2.34 -4.14
C ASN A 56 0.38 -1.12 -3.56
N ASN A 57 0.28 -0.02 -4.31
CA ASN A 57 -0.49 1.16 -3.88
C ASN A 57 -1.97 0.83 -3.61
N LYS A 58 -2.58 -0.02 -4.45
CA LYS A 58 -3.97 -0.48 -4.24
C LYS A 58 -4.11 -1.34 -2.99
N ARG A 59 -3.18 -2.27 -2.76
CA ARG A 59 -3.15 -3.13 -1.55
C ARG A 59 -2.92 -2.30 -0.29
N GLU A 60 -2.06 -1.31 -0.36
CA GLU A 60 -1.78 -0.39 0.74
C GLU A 60 -3.03 0.41 1.11
N LEU A 61 -3.73 1.00 0.15
CA LEU A 61 -4.99 1.71 0.41
C LEU A 61 -6.02 0.83 1.12
N LEU A 62 -6.19 -0.41 0.64
CA LEU A 62 -7.08 -1.40 1.26
C LEU A 62 -6.67 -1.69 2.72
N SER A 63 -5.38 -1.96 2.95
CA SER A 63 -4.83 -2.26 4.27
C SER A 63 -5.07 -1.11 5.25
N ARG A 64 -4.81 0.13 4.83
CA ARG A 64 -5.01 1.32 5.66
C ARG A 64 -6.49 1.56 5.98
N LEU A 65 -7.37 1.41 4.98
CA LEU A 65 -8.82 1.54 5.17
C LEU A 65 -9.36 0.46 6.12
N LYS A 66 -8.92 -0.80 5.98
CA LYS A 66 -9.27 -1.88 6.90
C LYS A 66 -8.96 -1.50 8.35
N VAL A 67 -7.73 -1.07 8.62
CA VAL A 67 -7.30 -0.72 9.99
C VAL A 67 -8.08 0.48 10.53
N LEU A 68 -8.31 1.50 9.70
CA LEU A 68 -9.10 2.67 10.06
C LEU A 68 -10.54 2.30 10.43
N ILE A 69 -11.22 1.56 9.55
CA ILE A 69 -12.60 1.12 9.74
C ILE A 69 -12.72 0.28 11.00
N MET A 70 -11.82 -0.70 11.21
CA MET A 70 -11.78 -1.54 12.41
C MET A 70 -11.66 -0.70 13.69
N HIS A 71 -10.80 0.32 13.69
CA HIS A 71 -10.64 1.20 14.86
C HIS A 71 -11.84 2.12 15.08
N LEU A 72 -12.54 2.55 14.02
CA LEU A 72 -13.79 3.30 14.14
C LEU A 72 -14.91 2.41 14.70
N LEU A 73 -15.00 1.15 14.28
CA LEU A 73 -15.92 0.17 14.89
C LEU A 73 -15.60 -0.05 16.37
N LYS A 74 -14.32 -0.27 16.74
CA LYS A 74 -13.90 -0.36 18.14
C LYS A 74 -14.29 0.89 18.92
N TRP A 75 -14.14 2.07 18.32
CA TRP A 75 -14.52 3.33 18.93
C TRP A 75 -16.03 3.41 19.20
N GLN A 76 -16.85 3.00 18.23
CA GLN A 76 -18.31 3.01 18.32
C GLN A 76 -18.83 1.99 19.35
N TYR A 77 -18.42 0.73 19.21
CA TYR A 77 -18.99 -0.38 19.96
C TYR A 77 -18.33 -0.63 21.33
N GLN A 78 -17.19 -0.01 21.63
CA GLN A 78 -16.52 -0.12 22.94
C GLN A 78 -16.24 1.25 23.58
N PRO A 79 -17.25 2.07 23.90
CA PRO A 79 -17.06 3.43 24.40
C PRO A 79 -16.22 3.50 25.69
N LYS A 80 -16.32 2.48 26.55
CA LYS A 80 -15.56 2.38 27.80
C LYS A 80 -14.07 2.06 27.60
N ARG A 81 -13.65 1.63 26.40
CA ARG A 81 -12.26 1.26 26.06
C ARG A 81 -11.57 2.30 25.15
N ARG A 82 -12.27 3.40 24.82
CA ARG A 82 -11.70 4.50 24.03
C ARG A 82 -10.41 5.00 24.70
N SER A 83 -9.34 5.06 23.93
CA SER A 83 -8.00 5.39 24.43
C SER A 83 -7.27 6.38 23.53
N GLY A 84 -6.22 7.02 24.07
CA GLY A 84 -5.32 7.85 23.29
C GLY A 84 -4.62 7.08 22.16
N SER A 85 -4.30 5.80 22.40
CA SER A 85 -3.71 4.92 21.39
C SER A 85 -4.65 4.70 20.20
N TRP A 86 -5.93 4.39 20.43
CA TRP A 86 -6.89 4.23 19.32
C TRP A 86 -7.08 5.53 18.55
N ARG A 87 -7.11 6.68 19.24
CA ARG A 87 -7.18 7.99 18.59
C ARG A 87 -5.96 8.25 17.71
N ALA A 88 -4.77 7.88 18.19
CA ALA A 88 -3.54 7.99 17.42
C ALA A 88 -3.57 7.09 16.19
N THR A 89 -4.00 5.83 16.31
CA THR A 89 -4.14 4.91 15.17
C THR A 89 -5.10 5.46 14.12
N ILE A 90 -6.29 5.91 14.51
CA ILE A 90 -7.28 6.50 13.59
C ILE A 90 -6.68 7.69 12.84
N ARG A 91 -6.03 8.61 13.56
CA ARG A 91 -5.38 9.78 12.95
C ARG A 91 -4.27 9.36 11.98
N ASN A 92 -3.40 8.44 12.40
CA ASN A 92 -2.29 7.98 11.57
C ASN A 92 -2.80 7.33 10.28
N GLN A 93 -3.80 6.44 10.35
CA GLN A 93 -4.35 5.82 9.14
C GLN A 93 -4.97 6.86 8.19
N ARG A 94 -5.67 7.87 8.70
CA ARG A 94 -6.18 8.98 7.88
C ARG A 94 -5.06 9.76 7.20
N ASP A 95 -3.97 10.03 7.91
CA ASP A 95 -2.84 10.76 7.36
C ASP A 95 -2.13 9.95 6.27
N GLU A 96 -1.86 8.66 6.51
CA GLU A 96 -1.26 7.77 5.51
C GLU A 96 -2.15 7.60 4.26
N ILE A 97 -3.47 7.41 4.43
CA ILE A 97 -4.41 7.36 3.30
C ILE A 97 -4.39 8.68 2.53
N LYS A 98 -4.34 9.81 3.23
CA LYS A 98 -4.28 11.12 2.59
C LYS A 98 -3.00 11.26 1.76
N TYR A 99 -1.84 10.91 2.29
CA TYR A 99 -0.58 10.98 1.55
C TYR A 99 -0.61 10.07 0.31
N LEU A 100 -1.06 8.82 0.47
CA LEU A 100 -1.21 7.89 -0.65
C LEU A 100 -2.13 8.43 -1.76
N LEU A 101 -3.24 9.08 -1.41
CA LEU A 101 -4.16 9.67 -2.38
C LEU A 101 -3.65 10.97 -3.01
N VAL A 102 -2.76 11.70 -2.34
CA VAL A 102 -2.06 12.85 -2.92
C VAL A 102 -1.07 12.37 -3.99
N ASP A 103 -0.31 11.32 -3.69
CA ASP A 103 0.69 10.76 -4.60
C ASP A 103 0.05 9.95 -5.74
N SER A 104 -1.12 9.36 -5.51
CA SER A 104 -1.86 8.56 -6.50
C SER A 104 -3.37 8.88 -6.51
N PRO A 105 -3.79 10.04 -7.05
CA PRO A 105 -5.20 10.47 -7.04
C PRO A 105 -6.16 9.50 -7.76
N SER A 106 -5.67 8.76 -8.75
CA SER A 106 -6.45 7.78 -9.51
C SER A 106 -6.96 6.62 -8.65
N LEU A 107 -6.33 6.34 -7.51
CA LEU A 107 -6.81 5.32 -6.56
C LEU A 107 -8.21 5.65 -6.02
N LYS A 108 -8.61 6.93 -6.03
CA LYS A 108 -9.95 7.36 -5.57
C LYS A 108 -11.08 6.85 -6.48
N HIS A 109 -10.81 6.51 -7.75
CA HIS A 109 -11.86 6.13 -8.69
C HIS A 109 -12.69 4.91 -8.24
N ASN A 110 -12.06 3.98 -7.51
CA ASN A 110 -12.71 2.76 -7.02
C ASN A 110 -12.84 2.75 -5.49
N ILE A 111 -12.85 3.92 -4.85
CA ILE A 111 -12.74 4.02 -3.39
C ILE A 111 -13.84 3.27 -2.65
N GLU A 112 -15.09 3.33 -3.14
CA GLU A 112 -16.22 2.62 -2.52
C GLU A 112 -16.06 1.10 -2.55
N ILE A 113 -15.50 0.55 -3.63
CA ILE A 113 -15.21 -0.88 -3.75
C ILE A 113 -14.11 -1.27 -2.74
N VAL A 114 -13.10 -0.41 -2.57
CA VAL A 114 -12.02 -0.66 -1.62
C VAL A 114 -12.51 -0.55 -0.18
N ILE A 115 -13.38 0.42 0.14
CA ILE A 115 -14.03 0.55 1.44
C ILE A 115 -14.87 -0.68 1.75
N ALA A 116 -15.70 -1.15 0.80
CA ALA A 116 -16.52 -2.33 0.99
C ALA A 116 -15.68 -3.58 1.32
N LYS A 117 -14.58 -3.80 0.57
CA LYS A 117 -13.63 -4.89 0.85
C LYS A 117 -12.94 -4.72 2.20
N GLY A 118 -12.43 -3.51 2.48
CA GLY A 118 -11.75 -3.21 3.73
C GLY A 118 -12.67 -3.35 4.94
N PHE A 119 -13.97 -3.08 4.79
CA PHE A 119 -14.96 -3.29 5.83
C PHE A 119 -15.18 -4.77 6.15
N ILE A 120 -15.27 -5.64 5.13
CA ILE A 120 -15.37 -7.09 5.34
C ILE A 120 -14.19 -7.57 6.18
N ASP A 121 -12.96 -7.24 5.78
CA ASP A 121 -11.75 -7.64 6.50
C ASP A 121 -11.65 -6.97 7.89
N ALA A 122 -12.20 -5.77 8.05
CA ALA A 122 -12.22 -5.04 9.32
C ALA A 122 -13.18 -5.67 10.34
N LYS A 123 -14.28 -6.29 9.88
CA LYS A 123 -15.22 -7.01 10.76
C LYS A 123 -14.55 -8.20 11.42
N GLU A 124 -13.77 -8.98 10.65
CA GLU A 124 -13.01 -10.12 11.17
C GLU A 124 -12.00 -9.66 12.23
N GLY A 125 -11.17 -8.67 11.90
CA GLY A 125 -10.20 -8.13 12.88
C GLY A 125 -10.85 -7.48 14.10
N PHE A 126 -12.04 -6.88 13.94
CA PHE A 126 -12.81 -6.37 15.06
C PHE A 126 -13.28 -7.49 15.99
N GLU A 127 -13.82 -8.59 15.45
CA GLU A 127 -14.23 -9.74 16.25
C GLU A 127 -13.04 -10.35 16.99
N ASP A 128 -11.91 -10.53 16.29
CA ASP A 128 -10.67 -11.06 16.88
C ASP A 128 -10.16 -10.22 18.07
N GLU A 129 -10.17 -8.88 17.95
CA GLU A 129 -9.64 -7.99 18.98
C GLU A 129 -10.62 -7.67 20.12
N THR A 130 -11.92 -7.79 19.88
CA THR A 130 -12.96 -7.36 20.84
C THR A 130 -13.73 -8.51 21.46
N GLY A 131 -13.80 -9.66 20.77
CA GLY A 131 -14.70 -10.77 21.08
C GLY A 131 -16.18 -10.48 20.79
N ILE A 132 -16.51 -9.33 20.19
CA ILE A 132 -17.87 -8.99 19.77
C ILE A 132 -18.09 -9.61 18.39
N ASN A 133 -19.12 -10.44 18.26
CA ASN A 133 -19.38 -11.18 17.02
C ASN A 133 -19.60 -10.24 15.81
N ALA A 134 -18.92 -10.50 14.70
CA ALA A 134 -19.00 -9.68 13.50
C ALA A 134 -20.41 -9.58 12.89
N ASN A 135 -21.30 -10.54 13.16
CA ASN A 135 -22.69 -10.49 12.68
C ASN A 135 -23.55 -9.46 13.42
N THR A 136 -23.07 -8.91 14.54
CA THR A 136 -23.71 -7.77 15.22
C THR A 136 -23.46 -6.44 14.50
N LEU A 137 -22.46 -6.39 13.62
CA LEU A 137 -22.12 -5.24 12.81
C LEU A 137 -22.97 -5.21 11.53
N PRO A 138 -23.22 -4.04 10.94
CA PRO A 138 -23.95 -3.92 9.68
C PRO A 138 -23.40 -4.79 8.55
N GLU A 139 -24.24 -5.08 7.55
CA GLU A 139 -23.84 -5.83 6.35
C GLU A 139 -22.91 -5.02 5.42
N THR A 140 -23.06 -3.69 5.42
CA THR A 140 -22.25 -2.76 4.62
C THR A 140 -21.57 -1.73 5.52
N CYS A 141 -20.49 -1.12 5.02
CA CYS A 141 -19.74 -0.13 5.80
C CYS A 141 -20.65 1.04 6.21
N PRO A 142 -20.80 1.33 7.51
CA PRO A 142 -21.68 2.43 7.97
C PRO A 142 -21.06 3.82 7.77
N TYR A 143 -19.80 3.89 7.32
CA TYR A 143 -19.07 5.14 7.15
C TYR A 143 -18.84 5.42 5.67
N THR A 144 -19.20 6.64 5.26
CA THR A 144 -18.84 7.20 3.95
C THR A 144 -17.35 7.50 3.86
N PHE A 145 -16.81 7.63 2.64
CA PHE A 145 -15.44 8.07 2.45
C PHE A 145 -15.16 9.42 3.14
N GLU A 146 -16.10 10.36 3.08
CA GLU A 146 -15.99 11.68 3.71
C GLU A 146 -15.83 11.54 5.24
N GLN A 147 -16.62 10.69 5.89
CA GLN A 147 -16.50 10.40 7.32
C GLN A 147 -15.21 9.67 7.68
N LEU A 148 -14.79 8.73 6.84
CA LEU A 148 -13.52 8.01 7.02
C LEU A 148 -12.36 9.00 7.01
N MET A 149 -12.37 10.00 6.14
CA MET A 149 -11.28 10.97 6.01
C MET A 149 -11.40 12.20 6.92
N ASP A 150 -12.59 12.49 7.47
CA ASP A 150 -12.78 13.62 8.37
C ASP A 150 -12.03 13.42 9.70
N ARG A 151 -11.05 14.30 9.99
CA ARG A 151 -10.29 14.29 11.25
C ARG A 151 -11.19 14.46 12.48
N GLY A 152 -12.29 15.20 12.37
CA GLY A 152 -13.26 15.44 13.44
C GLY A 152 -14.19 14.26 13.70
N PHE A 153 -14.57 13.53 12.65
CA PHE A 153 -15.54 12.44 12.75
C PHE A 153 -15.11 11.34 13.73
N ARG A 154 -16.02 11.02 14.66
CA ARG A 154 -16.00 9.85 15.54
C ARG A 154 -17.43 9.30 15.63
N PRO A 155 -17.66 8.02 15.35
CA PRO A 155 -18.98 7.42 15.49
C PRO A 155 -19.37 7.33 16.98
N GLU A 156 -20.65 7.51 17.28
CA GLU A 156 -21.19 7.46 18.65
C GLU A 156 -21.53 6.05 19.11
#